data_AF-A0A9Q1H6I2-F1
#
_entry.id   AF-A0A9Q1H6I2-F1
#
_cell.length_a   1.000
_cell.length_b   1.000
_cell.length_c   1.000
_cell.angle_alpha   90.00
_cell.angle_beta   90.00
_cell.angle_gamma   90.00
#
_symmetry.space_group_name_H-M   'P 1'
#
loop_
_entity.id
_entity.type
_entity.pdbx_description
1 polymer ?
#
loop_
_entity_poly.entity_id
_entity_poly.type
_entity_poly.pdbx_seq_one_letter_code
_entity_poly.pdbx_strand_id
1 'polypeptide(L)'
;MAFMVSTYLTTLSLRICVIVITGNLYKRTLTEAIGYETVVVRLGSNVTLPCENIQDSTNEGNLWIFNNISLLYAGYLRYAPADLANVNLDANGSLLIQNVERKNEASYVCRSGSKVILNQYVVIIEGML
;
A
#
# COMPACT_ATOMS: atom_id res chain seq x y z
N MET A 1 -8.38 3.46 45.47
CA MET A 1 -8.42 2.74 44.16
C MET A 1 -7.99 3.64 42.98
N ALA A 2 -7.00 4.54 43.14
CA ALA A 2 -6.59 5.49 42.08
C ALA A 2 -5.24 5.16 41.41
N PHE A 3 -4.46 4.22 41.95
CA PHE A 3 -3.09 3.95 41.48
C PHE A 3 -3.00 3.00 40.28
N MET A 4 -4.00 2.14 40.03
CA MET A 4 -3.95 1.22 38.89
C MET A 4 -4.26 1.90 37.55
N VAL A 5 -5.07 2.96 37.50
CA VAL A 5 -5.41 3.60 36.21
C VAL A 5 -4.21 4.34 35.61
N SER A 6 -3.35 4.93 36.46
CA SER A 6 -2.20 5.73 36.04
C SER A 6 -1.05 4.91 35.43
N THR A 7 -0.82 3.67 35.88
CA THR A 7 0.24 2.80 35.35
C THR A 7 -0.17 2.11 34.05
N TYR A 8 -1.46 1.85 33.85
CA TYR A 8 -1.98 1.32 32.58
C TYR A 8 -1.95 2.37 31.46
N LEU A 9 -2.27 3.63 31.75
CA LEU A 9 -2.19 4.72 30.77
C LEU A 9 -0.75 4.98 30.29
N THR A 10 0.23 4.93 31.19
CA THR A 10 1.64 5.15 30.85
C THR A 10 2.24 3.98 30.08
N THR A 11 1.92 2.73 30.45
CA THR A 11 2.39 1.54 29.72
C THR A 11 1.75 1.41 28.33
N LEU A 12 0.47 1.76 28.17
CA LEU A 12 -0.20 1.80 26.87
C LEU A 12 0.41 2.89 25.97
N SER A 13 0.64 4.09 26.51
CA SER A 13 1.30 5.20 25.80
C SER A 13 2.70 4.84 25.32
N LEU A 14 3.50 4.17 26.17
CA LEU A 14 4.85 3.71 25.81
C LEU A 14 4.81 2.64 24.72
N ARG A 15 3.87 1.69 24.78
CA ARG A 15 3.72 0.63 23.76
C ARG A 15 3.33 1.22 22.40
N ILE A 16 2.36 2.12 22.35
CA ILE A 16 1.96 2.81 21.11
C ILE A 16 3.13 3.61 20.55
N CYS A 17 3.85 4.35 21.41
CA CYS A 17 5.01 5.13 20.99
C CYS A 17 6.12 4.25 20.38
N VAL A 18 6.43 3.10 21.00
CA VAL A 18 7.41 2.15 20.47
C VAL A 18 6.98 1.58 19.13
N ILE A 19 5.70 1.20 18.95
CA ILE A 19 5.17 0.68 17.68
C ILE A 19 5.22 1.74 16.58
N VAL A 20 4.87 2.98 16.89
CA VAL A 20 4.91 4.10 15.94
C VAL A 20 6.35 4.44 15.56
N ILE A 21 7.30 4.41 16.49
CA ILE A 21 8.70 4.69 16.22
C ILE A 21 9.33 3.58 15.37
N THR A 22 9.13 2.30 15.71
CA THR A 22 9.67 1.18 14.93
C THR A 22 9.07 1.12 13.53
N GLY A 23 7.76 1.36 13.40
CA GLY A 23 7.09 1.46 12.09
C GLY A 23 7.63 2.60 11.22
N ASN A 24 7.85 3.78 11.81
CA ASN A 24 8.40 4.93 11.08
C ASN A 24 9.87 4.76 10.72
N LEU A 25 10.69 4.16 11.58
CA LEU A 25 12.09 3.87 11.27
C LEU A 25 12.21 2.81 10.17
N TYR A 26 11.38 1.77 10.21
CA TYR A 26 11.30 0.78 9.14
C TYR A 26 10.87 1.41 7.81
N LYS A 27 9.85 2.30 7.83
CA LYS A 27 9.40 3.09 6.68
C LYS A 27 10.56 3.87 6.04
N ARG A 28 11.31 4.62 6.87
CA ARG A 28 12.45 5.45 6.44
C ARG A 28 13.59 4.64 5.83
N THR A 29 13.95 3.53 6.49
CA THR A 29 15.10 2.70 6.11
C THR A 29 14.86 2.01 4.77
N LEU A 30 13.64 1.53 4.51
CA LEU A 30 13.28 0.97 3.21
C LEU A 30 13.21 2.05 2.13
N THR A 31 12.59 3.20 2.38
CA THR A 31 12.51 4.25 1.36
C THR A 31 13.89 4.73 0.90
N GLU A 32 14.87 4.82 1.80
CA GLU A 32 16.26 5.16 1.47
C GLU A 32 17.00 4.00 0.76
N ALA A 33 16.64 2.73 1.01
CA ALA A 33 17.32 1.57 0.44
C ALA A 33 16.78 1.12 -0.93
N ILE A 34 15.48 1.27 -1.21
CA ILE A 34 14.84 0.76 -2.44
C ILE A 34 14.31 1.86 -3.38
N GLY A 35 14.23 3.12 -2.94
CA GLY A 35 13.72 4.21 -3.79
C GLY A 35 12.18 4.20 -4.00
N TYR A 36 11.45 3.51 -3.10
CA TYR A 36 9.99 3.46 -3.08
C TYR A 36 9.47 4.15 -1.82
N GLU A 37 8.32 4.82 -1.92
CA GLU A 37 7.57 5.17 -0.71
C GLU A 37 6.95 3.90 -0.13
N THR A 38 7.16 3.65 1.16
CA THR A 38 6.64 2.45 1.81
C THR A 38 5.27 2.69 2.44
N VAL A 39 4.34 1.76 2.20
CA VAL A 39 2.98 1.79 2.77
C VAL A 39 2.82 0.56 3.66
N VAL A 40 2.59 0.79 4.95
CA VAL A 40 2.34 -0.27 5.92
C VAL A 40 0.84 -0.54 5.96
N VAL A 41 0.46 -1.77 5.65
CA VAL A 41 -0.93 -2.21 5.52
C VAL A 41 -1.17 -3.39 6.45
N ARG A 42 -2.36 -3.45 7.04
CA ARG A 42 -2.74 -4.55 7.93
C ARG A 42 -3.30 -5.72 7.14
N LEU A 43 -2.94 -6.95 7.50
CA LEU A 43 -3.54 -8.16 6.94
C LEU A 43 -5.07 -8.12 7.08
N GLY A 44 -5.79 -8.44 6.01
CA GLY A 44 -7.26 -8.44 5.93
C GLY A 44 -7.91 -7.06 5.79
N SER A 45 -7.13 -5.97 5.80
CA SER A 45 -7.67 -4.62 5.56
C SER A 45 -7.87 -4.35 4.07
N ASN A 46 -8.52 -3.22 3.75
CA ASN A 46 -8.62 -2.72 2.39
C ASN A 46 -7.69 -1.51 2.25
N VAL A 47 -6.93 -1.46 1.16
CA VAL A 47 -6.04 -0.33 0.85
C VAL A 47 -6.31 0.20 -0.55
N THR A 48 -6.20 1.50 -0.72
CA THR A 48 -6.27 2.17 -2.03
C THR A 48 -4.92 2.82 -2.30
N LEU A 49 -4.29 2.45 -3.40
CA LEU A 49 -3.07 3.09 -3.88
C LEU A 49 -3.47 4.14 -4.92
N PRO A 50 -3.31 5.44 -4.61
CA PRO A 50 -3.84 6.50 -5.46
C PRO A 50 -3.06 6.59 -6.77
N CYS A 51 -3.77 6.63 -7.89
CA CYS A 51 -3.17 7.03 -9.15
C CYS A 51 -4.05 8.05 -9.84
N GLU A 52 -3.64 9.31 -9.77
CA GLU A 52 -4.33 10.41 -10.45
C GLU A 52 -4.01 10.32 -11.95
N ASN A 53 -4.96 9.84 -12.77
CA ASN A 53 -5.21 10.23 -14.17
C ASN A 53 -6.04 9.16 -14.89
N ILE A 54 -7.36 9.33 -14.97
CA ILE A 54 -8.16 8.70 -16.04
C ILE A 54 -8.94 9.78 -16.78
N GLN A 55 -8.21 10.76 -17.28
CA GLN A 55 -8.75 11.61 -18.34
C GLN A 55 -7.77 11.63 -19.49
N ASP A 56 -7.70 10.51 -20.19
CA ASP A 56 -7.46 10.57 -21.61
C ASP A 56 -8.43 9.61 -22.29
N SER A 57 -9.25 10.17 -23.17
CA SER A 57 -10.23 9.48 -24.02
C SER A 57 -9.57 8.58 -25.09
N THR A 58 -8.25 8.48 -25.06
CA THR A 58 -7.45 7.53 -25.83
C THR A 58 -7.22 6.31 -24.95
N ASN A 59 -7.29 5.10 -25.51
CA ASN A 59 -7.14 3.84 -24.78
C ASN A 59 -5.73 3.59 -24.18
N GLU A 60 -4.97 4.65 -23.91
CA GLU A 60 -3.63 4.69 -23.31
C GLU A 60 -3.70 5.10 -21.83
N GLY A 61 -4.67 4.53 -21.09
CA GLY A 61 -4.83 4.81 -19.66
C GLY A 61 -3.63 4.36 -18.83
N ASN A 62 -3.63 4.74 -17.55
CA ASN A 62 -2.54 4.42 -16.63
C ASN A 62 -2.20 2.92 -16.60
N LEU A 63 -0.90 2.64 -16.50
CA LEU A 63 -0.37 1.29 -16.34
C LEU A 63 -0.12 1.02 -14.86
N TRP A 64 -0.66 -0.09 -14.36
CA TRP A 64 -0.31 -0.62 -13.05
C TRP A 64 0.63 -1.81 -13.20
N ILE A 65 1.80 -1.72 -12.57
CA ILE A 65 2.85 -2.72 -12.64
C ILE A 65 3.12 -3.25 -11.22
N PHE A 66 3.16 -4.57 -11.09
CA PHE A 66 3.42 -5.33 -9.87
C PHE A 66 4.81 -5.95 -9.92
N ASN A 67 5.59 -5.80 -8.85
CA ASN A 67 6.98 -6.27 -8.75
C ASN A 67 7.88 -5.80 -9.90
N ASN A 68 7.58 -4.63 -10.48
CA ASN A 68 8.26 -4.06 -11.65
C ASN A 68 8.25 -4.91 -12.93
N ILE A 69 7.49 -6.00 -12.96
CA ILE A 69 7.53 -7.00 -14.05
C ILE A 69 6.12 -7.28 -14.57
N SER A 70 5.15 -7.51 -13.68
CA SER A 70 3.82 -7.99 -14.07
C SER A 70 2.86 -6.82 -14.30
N LEU A 71 2.26 -6.75 -15.48
CA LEU A 71 1.19 -5.79 -15.75
C LEU A 71 -0.09 -6.26 -15.05
N LEU A 72 -0.66 -5.41 -14.18
CA LEU A 72 -1.95 -5.65 -13.55
C LEU A 72 -3.09 -5.03 -14.36
N TYR A 73 -2.89 -3.80 -14.83
CA TYR A 73 -3.88 -3.05 -15.60
C TYR A 73 -3.22 -2.16 -16.66
N ALA A 74 -3.87 -2.02 -17.80
CA ALA A 74 -3.63 -0.96 -18.77
C ALA A 74 -4.94 -0.22 -19.03
N GLY A 75 -5.05 1.01 -18.51
CA GLY A 75 -6.36 1.64 -18.32
C GLY A 75 -7.26 0.75 -17.47
N TYR A 76 -8.49 0.49 -17.93
CA TYR A 76 -9.44 -0.40 -17.24
C TYR A 76 -9.33 -1.88 -17.63
N LEU A 77 -8.44 -2.23 -18.56
CA LEU A 77 -8.24 -3.62 -18.97
C LEU A 77 -7.42 -4.36 -17.91
N ARG A 78 -7.96 -5.47 -17.42
CA ARG A 78 -7.35 -6.29 -16.37
C ARG A 78 -6.43 -7.37 -16.96
N TYR A 79 -5.18 -7.38 -16.52
CA TYR A 79 -4.14 -8.38 -16.82
C TYR A 79 -3.66 -9.13 -15.58
N ALA A 80 -4.08 -8.70 -14.39
CA ALA A 80 -3.65 -9.26 -13.13
C ALA A 80 -3.90 -10.79 -13.06
N PRO A 81 -2.94 -11.57 -12.53
CA PRO A 81 -3.06 -13.01 -12.39
C PRO A 81 -4.23 -13.40 -11.49
N ALA A 82 -4.70 -14.64 -11.62
CA ALA A 82 -5.81 -15.17 -10.81
C ALA A 82 -5.51 -15.10 -9.31
N ASP A 83 -4.25 -15.30 -8.92
CA ASP A 83 -3.83 -15.20 -7.52
C ASP A 83 -4.01 -13.79 -6.94
N LEU A 84 -4.07 -12.74 -7.78
CA LEU A 84 -4.35 -11.35 -7.38
C LEU A 84 -5.80 -10.94 -7.69
N ALA A 85 -6.76 -11.87 -7.57
CA ALA A 85 -8.19 -11.61 -7.78
C ALA A 85 -8.77 -10.50 -6.87
N ASN A 86 -8.13 -10.25 -5.72
CA ASN A 86 -8.54 -9.24 -4.76
C ASN A 86 -8.06 -7.81 -5.10
N VAL A 87 -7.34 -7.65 -6.20
CA VAL A 87 -6.85 -6.38 -6.73
C VAL A 87 -7.76 -5.89 -7.85
N ASN A 88 -8.29 -4.67 -7.69
CA ASN A 88 -9.24 -4.02 -8.58
C ASN A 88 -8.86 -2.56 -8.84
N LEU A 89 -9.52 -1.91 -9.80
CA LEU A 89 -9.45 -0.46 -9.99
C LEU A 89 -10.72 0.21 -9.51
N ASP A 90 -10.58 1.41 -8.94
CA ASP A 90 -11.71 2.32 -8.75
C ASP A 90 -12.00 3.13 -10.02
N ALA A 91 -13.04 3.97 -9.99
CA ALA A 91 -13.44 4.83 -11.11
C ALA A 91 -12.42 5.94 -11.44
N ASN A 92 -11.41 6.15 -10.59
CA ASN A 92 -10.36 7.15 -10.77
C ASN A 92 -9.04 6.52 -11.20
N GLY A 93 -8.96 5.19 -11.32
CA GLY A 93 -7.75 4.46 -11.70
C GLY A 93 -6.79 4.17 -10.56
N SER A 94 -7.24 4.38 -9.33
CA SER A 94 -6.52 3.97 -8.14
C SER A 94 -6.67 2.46 -7.95
N LEU A 95 -5.60 1.81 -7.48
CA LEU A 95 -5.59 0.38 -7.24
C LEU A 95 -6.21 0.09 -5.88
N LEU A 96 -7.33 -0.62 -5.87
CA LEU A 96 -7.98 -1.11 -4.67
C LEU A 96 -7.54 -2.54 -4.41
N ILE A 97 -6.91 -2.79 -3.26
CA ILE A 97 -6.61 -4.14 -2.77
C ILE A 97 -7.58 -4.42 -1.63
N GLN A 98 -8.51 -5.34 -1.86
CA GLN A 98 -9.50 -5.74 -0.86
C GLN A 98 -9.00 -6.96 -0.09
N ASN A 99 -9.31 -7.05 1.20
CA ASN A 99 -8.91 -8.18 2.06
C ASN A 99 -7.42 -8.56 1.85
N VAL A 100 -6.53 -7.63 2.18
CA VAL A 100 -5.09 -7.74 1.92
C VAL A 100 -4.52 -9.05 2.47
N GLU A 101 -3.85 -9.81 1.60
CA GLU A 101 -3.20 -11.08 1.88
C GLU A 101 -1.68 -10.96 1.69
N ARG A 102 -0.91 -11.88 2.28
CA ARG A 102 0.57 -11.90 2.18
C ARG A 102 1.11 -11.81 0.75
N LYS A 103 0.41 -12.38 -0.23
CA LYS A 103 0.76 -12.31 -1.66
C LYS A 103 0.68 -10.90 -2.26
N ASN A 104 0.04 -9.95 -1.58
CA ASN A 104 -0.05 -8.55 -1.99
C ASN A 104 1.16 -7.72 -1.50
N GLU A 105 2.10 -8.31 -0.76
CA GLU A 105 3.33 -7.62 -0.33
C GLU A 105 4.31 -7.51 -1.52
N ALA A 106 4.44 -6.32 -2.10
CA ALA A 106 5.14 -6.12 -3.35
C ALA A 106 5.40 -4.63 -3.66
N SER A 107 6.19 -4.38 -4.70
CA SER A 107 6.22 -3.06 -5.34
C SER A 107 5.05 -2.88 -6.29
N TYR A 108 4.43 -1.70 -6.22
CA TYR A 108 3.35 -1.26 -7.08
C TYR A 108 3.77 0.06 -7.72
N VAL A 109 3.71 0.10 -9.05
CA VAL A 109 4.06 1.28 -9.83
C VAL A 109 2.86 1.67 -10.68
N CYS A 110 2.49 2.94 -10.61
CA CYS A 110 1.54 3.53 -11.55
C CYS A 110 2.27 4.45 -12.52
N ARG A 111 2.02 4.29 -13.83
CA ARG A 111 2.60 5.12 -14.89
C ARG A 111 1.53 5.68 -15.81
N SER A 112 1.74 6.91 -16.28
CA SER A 112 0.98 7.51 -17.38
C SER A 112 1.96 7.83 -18.49
N GLY A 113 1.89 7.08 -19.60
CA GLY A 113 2.92 7.07 -20.63
C GLY A 113 4.32 6.84 -20.04
N SER A 114 5.23 7.79 -20.25
CA SER A 114 6.60 7.71 -19.71
C SER A 114 6.73 8.14 -18.25
N LYS A 115 5.73 8.85 -17.69
CA LYS A 115 5.78 9.43 -16.35
C LYS A 115 5.41 8.39 -15.28
N VAL A 116 6.21 8.30 -14.23
CA VAL A 116 5.86 7.54 -13.01
C VAL A 116 5.04 8.46 -12.11
N ILE A 117 3.81 8.04 -11.78
CA ILE A 117 2.89 8.77 -10.89
C ILE A 117 3.07 8.29 -9.46
N LEU A 118 3.11 6.97 -9.27
CA LEU A 118 3.24 6.34 -7.97
C LEU A 118 4.31 5.25 -8.04
N ASN A 119 5.13 5.19 -7.00
CA ASN A 119 6.16 4.18 -6.84
C ASN A 119 6.20 3.75 -5.37
N GLN A 120 5.41 2.75 -5.00
CA GLN A 120 5.24 2.33 -3.61
C GLN A 120 5.57 0.87 -3.39
N TYR A 121 6.04 0.56 -2.18
CA TYR A 121 6.19 -0.80 -1.70
C TYR A 121 5.20 -1.05 -0.56
N VAL A 122 4.31 -2.02 -0.75
CA VAL A 122 3.33 -2.42 0.25
C VAL A 122 3.95 -3.44 1.19
N VAL A 123 3.95 -3.13 2.48
CA VAL A 123 4.42 -4.01 3.56
C VAL A 123 3.23 -4.46 4.38
N ILE A 124 3.13 -5.76 4.68
CA ILE A 124 1.98 -6.30 5.40
C ILE A 124 2.36 -6.66 6.83
N ILE A 125 1.59 -6.14 7.79
CA ILE A 125 1.74 -6.44 9.22
C ILE A 125 0.56 -7.25 9.76
N GLU A 126 0.86 -8.15 10.69
CA GLU A 126 -0.12 -8.91 11.47
C GLU A 126 -0.28 -8.24 12.84
N GLY A 127 -1.42 -7.58 13.09
CA GLY A 127 -1.73 -6.98 14.39
C GLY A 127 -2.54 -5.68 14.33
N MET A 128 -3.07 -5.24 15.47
CA MET A 128 -3.59 -3.87 15.68
C MET A 128 -2.42 -2.94 16.02
N LEU A 129 -2.33 -1.80 15.31
CA LEU A 129 -1.53 -0.65 15.74
C LEU A 129 -2.09 -0.05 17.03
#